data_AF-A0A9Q1G6R8-F1
#
_entry.id   AF-A0A9Q1G6R8-F1
#
_cell.length_a   1.000
_cell.length_b   1.000
_cell.length_c   1.000
_cell.angle_alpha   90.00
_cell.angle_beta   90.00
_cell.angle_gamma   90.00
#
_symmetry.space_group_name_H-M   'P 1'
#
loop_
_entity.id
_entity.type
_entity.pdbx_description
1 polymer ?
#
loop_
_entity_poly.entity_id
_entity_poly.type
_entity_poly.pdbx_seq_one_letter_code
_entity_poly.pdbx_strand_id
1 'polypeptide(L)'
;MLLVERSSCDEVLRLKTPNERTTTEAGMENKANGSMDTKSPMENGQLPDPADWAVTDVVNYFKAAGFEEQANAFQDQEIDGKSLLLMTRNDVLTGLSIKLGPALKIYEYHVKPLQTQHLKNNTS
;
A
#
# COMPACT_ATOMS: atom_id res chain seq x y z
N MET A 1 3.17 23.53 -31.36
CA MET A 1 3.51 22.10 -31.28
C MET A 1 4.55 21.97 -30.18
N LEU A 2 4.15 21.45 -29.02
CA LEU A 2 5.01 21.33 -27.83
C LEU A 2 6.01 20.18 -28.04
N LEU A 3 7.30 20.46 -27.90
CA LEU A 3 8.34 19.47 -27.62
C LEU A 3 8.80 19.73 -26.18
N VAL A 4 8.41 18.85 -25.27
CA VAL A 4 8.84 18.86 -23.87
C VAL A 4 10.21 18.21 -23.81
N GLU A 5 11.25 19.02 -23.59
CA GLU A 5 12.57 18.54 -23.18
C GLU A 5 12.52 18.06 -21.73
N ARG A 6 13.23 16.96 -21.48
CA ARG A 6 13.22 16.24 -20.21
C ARG A 6 14.01 17.02 -19.15
N SER A 7 13.28 17.44 -18.11
CA SER A 7 13.65 17.39 -16.68
C SER A 7 15.13 17.64 -16.32
N SER A 8 15.46 18.91 -16.07
CA SER A 8 16.58 19.31 -15.21
C SER A 8 15.99 20.01 -13.99
N CYS A 9 16.08 19.40 -12.82
CA CYS A 9 15.68 20.01 -11.54
C CYS A 9 16.73 19.68 -10.47
N ASP A 10 17.94 20.17 -10.69
CA ASP A 10 18.91 20.44 -9.63
C ASP A 10 19.09 21.97 -9.55
N GLU A 11 18.23 22.65 -8.79
CA GLU A 11 18.56 23.99 -8.29
C GLU A 11 18.01 24.18 -6.87
N VAL A 12 18.96 24.20 -5.94
CA VAL A 12 18.76 24.30 -4.50
C VAL A 12 18.96 25.76 -4.11
N LEU A 13 17.91 26.49 -3.72
CA LEU A 13 18.04 27.76 -2.98
C LEU A 13 16.98 27.91 -1.87
N ARG A 14 17.40 27.58 -0.63
CA ARG A 14 17.44 28.45 0.57
C ARG A 14 16.42 29.64 0.57
N LEU A 15 15.51 29.87 1.53
CA LEU A 15 15.61 29.98 3.01
C LEU A 15 14.20 30.16 3.62
N LYS A 16 13.94 29.56 4.79
CA LYS A 16 13.50 30.25 6.04
C LYS A 16 13.35 29.26 7.21
N THR A 17 14.18 29.44 8.23
CA THR A 17 13.95 29.05 9.64
C THR A 17 13.49 30.31 10.41
N PRO A 18 13.14 30.33 11.73
CA PRO A 18 13.29 29.29 12.76
C PRO A 18 12.11 29.12 13.75
N ASN A 19 12.09 28.00 14.50
CA ASN A 19 11.72 28.06 15.93
C ASN A 19 12.45 26.93 16.69
N GLU A 20 13.14 27.30 17.76
CA GLU A 20 13.96 26.44 18.62
C GLU A 20 13.25 26.09 19.94
N ARG A 21 13.80 25.05 20.61
CA ARG A 21 13.81 24.68 22.05
C ARG A 21 13.08 23.38 22.42
N THR A 22 13.61 22.41 23.19
CA THR A 22 14.93 22.16 23.84
C THR A 22 15.00 20.68 24.31
N THR A 23 16.17 20.05 24.11
CA THR A 23 16.94 19.01 24.86
C THR A 23 16.28 18.06 25.89
N THR A 24 16.55 16.74 25.79
CA THR A 24 17.29 15.92 26.81
C THR A 24 17.52 14.44 26.42
N GLU A 25 18.79 14.14 26.15
CA GLU A 25 19.71 13.01 26.45
C GLU A 25 19.26 11.64 27.05
N ALA A 26 19.84 10.58 26.43
CA ALA A 26 20.42 9.33 26.97
C ALA A 26 19.56 8.16 27.53
N GLY A 27 19.92 6.92 27.10
CA GLY A 27 19.68 5.67 27.86
C GLY A 27 19.38 4.42 27.01
N MET A 28 20.23 3.39 27.12
CA MET A 28 20.21 2.13 26.36
C MET A 28 19.16 1.09 26.84
N GLU A 29 18.89 0.13 25.94
CA GLU A 29 18.58 -1.31 26.12
C GLU A 29 17.36 -1.79 26.96
N ASN A 30 16.40 -2.49 26.34
CA ASN A 30 16.47 -3.96 26.23
C ASN A 30 15.32 -4.65 25.48
N LYS A 31 15.67 -5.85 25.01
CA LYS A 31 14.96 -6.85 24.21
C LYS A 31 13.58 -7.28 24.72
N ALA A 32 12.64 -7.41 23.79
CA ALA A 32 11.81 -8.61 23.60
C ALA A 32 11.56 -8.73 22.09
N ASN A 33 12.19 -9.68 21.38
CA ASN A 33 11.69 -11.05 21.21
C ASN A 33 10.21 -11.05 20.79
N GLY A 34 10.00 -11.11 19.49
CA GLY A 34 8.73 -11.38 18.84
C GLY A 34 9.01 -11.64 17.37
N SER A 35 9.79 -12.69 17.08
CA SER A 35 10.00 -13.20 15.73
C SER A 35 8.66 -13.71 15.21
N MET A 36 7.86 -12.82 14.63
CA MET A 36 6.90 -13.26 13.64
C MET A 36 7.69 -13.42 12.36
N ASP A 37 7.97 -14.67 12.01
CA ASP A 37 8.37 -15.05 10.66
C ASP A 37 7.34 -14.48 9.69
N THR A 38 7.59 -13.25 9.23
CA THR A 38 6.96 -12.68 8.05
C THR A 38 7.51 -13.48 6.88
N LYS A 39 6.88 -14.64 6.63
CA LYS A 39 7.00 -15.31 5.35
C LYS A 39 6.43 -14.35 4.31
N SER A 40 7.28 -13.50 3.77
CA SER A 40 6.99 -12.70 2.59
C SER A 40 6.49 -13.67 1.51
N PRO A 41 5.30 -13.46 0.92
CA PRO A 41 4.80 -14.31 -0.14
C PRO A 41 5.51 -13.93 -1.44
N MET A 42 6.81 -14.25 -1.53
CA MET A 42 7.58 -14.21 -2.76
C MET A 42 8.32 -15.53 -2.91
N GLU A 43 7.55 -16.61 -3.08
CA GLU A 43 8.09 -17.83 -3.68
C GLU A 43 8.02 -17.63 -5.20
N ASN A 44 9.18 -17.56 -5.87
CA ASN A 44 9.36 -17.46 -7.33
C ASN A 44 9.11 -16.12 -8.05
N GLY A 45 9.02 -15.00 -7.33
CA GLY A 45 8.97 -13.66 -7.96
C GLY A 45 7.65 -13.32 -8.67
N GLN A 46 6.65 -14.20 -8.58
CA GLN A 46 5.28 -13.95 -9.02
C GLN A 46 4.36 -14.06 -7.81
N LEU A 47 3.57 -13.01 -7.54
CA LEU A 47 2.55 -13.06 -6.51
C LEU A 47 1.52 -14.14 -6.88
N PRO A 48 1.06 -14.96 -5.91
CA PRO A 48 -0.01 -15.93 -6.15
C PRO A 48 -1.27 -15.22 -6.68
N ASP A 49 -2.12 -15.94 -7.41
CA ASP A 49 -3.35 -15.38 -7.95
C ASP A 49 -4.18 -14.75 -6.81
N PRO A 50 -4.63 -13.49 -6.95
CA PRO A 50 -5.43 -12.84 -5.92
C PRO A 50 -6.72 -13.57 -5.57
N ALA A 51 -7.24 -14.45 -6.43
CA ALA A 51 -8.43 -15.25 -6.11
C ALA A 51 -8.24 -16.24 -4.96
N ASP A 52 -6.99 -16.59 -4.64
CA ASP A 52 -6.64 -17.51 -3.56
C ASP A 52 -6.21 -16.78 -2.27
N TRP A 53 -6.18 -15.45 -2.27
CA TRP A 53 -5.76 -14.67 -1.10
C TRP A 53 -6.79 -14.74 0.02
N ALA A 54 -6.33 -15.09 1.22
CA ALA A 54 -7.09 -14.88 2.43
C ALA A 54 -7.06 -13.39 2.83
N VAL A 55 -7.89 -13.01 3.81
CA VAL A 55 -7.90 -11.64 4.36
C VAL A 55 -6.49 -11.20 4.80
N THR A 56 -5.72 -12.10 5.43
CA THR A 56 -4.35 -11.82 5.86
C THR A 56 -3.42 -11.48 4.70
N ASP A 57 -3.60 -12.13 3.54
CA ASP A 57 -2.77 -11.89 2.35
C ASP A 57 -3.10 -10.52 1.73
N VAL A 58 -4.37 -10.15 1.67
CA VAL A 58 -4.82 -8.82 1.24
C VAL A 58 -4.21 -7.74 2.14
N VAL A 59 -4.28 -7.91 3.45
CA VAL A 59 -3.72 -6.98 4.43
C VAL A 59 -2.21 -6.86 4.27
N ASN A 60 -1.50 -7.98 4.18
CA ASN A 60 -0.06 -8.01 4.02
C ASN A 60 0.38 -7.36 2.70
N TYR A 61 -0.36 -7.58 1.62
CA TYR A 61 -0.12 -6.94 0.32
C TYR A 61 -0.18 -5.41 0.44
N PHE A 62 -1.25 -4.87 1.02
CA PHE A 62 -1.40 -3.42 1.14
C PHE A 62 -0.41 -2.79 2.13
N LYS A 63 -0.04 -3.50 3.20
CA LYS A 63 1.08 -3.09 4.08
C LYS A 63 2.39 -3.01 3.31
N ALA A 64 2.73 -4.04 2.55
CA ALA A 64 3.95 -4.07 1.73
C ALA A 64 3.95 -3.00 0.62
N ALA A 65 2.77 -2.62 0.12
CA ALA A 65 2.59 -1.54 -0.85
C ALA A 65 2.68 -0.12 -0.23
N GLY A 66 2.87 0.00 1.09
CA GLY A 66 3.01 1.28 1.80
C GLY A 66 1.69 1.88 2.31
N PHE A 67 0.62 1.09 2.34
CA PHE A 67 -0.71 1.49 2.84
C PHE A 67 -1.02 0.86 4.20
N GLU A 68 -0.06 0.89 5.13
CA GLU A 68 -0.17 0.21 6.42
C GLU A 68 -1.37 0.68 7.26
N GLU A 69 -1.63 2.00 7.30
CA GLU A 69 -2.79 2.58 8.00
C GLU A 69 -4.12 2.12 7.37
N GLN A 70 -4.16 1.98 6.04
CA GLN A 70 -5.38 1.63 5.31
C GLN A 70 -5.63 0.12 5.26
N ALA A 71 -4.58 -0.70 5.39
CA ALA A 71 -4.68 -2.15 5.37
C ALA A 71 -5.62 -2.67 6.48
N ASN A 72 -5.71 -1.98 7.62
CA ASN A 72 -6.63 -2.35 8.70
C ASN A 72 -8.10 -2.28 8.26
N ALA A 73 -8.48 -1.36 7.37
CA ALA A 73 -9.85 -1.31 6.88
C ALA A 73 -10.24 -2.56 6.07
N PHE A 74 -9.30 -3.16 5.34
CA PHE A 74 -9.52 -4.44 4.65
C PHE A 74 -9.67 -5.59 5.65
N GLN A 75 -8.91 -5.56 6.74
CA GLN A 75 -9.02 -6.53 7.82
C GLN A 75 -10.37 -6.44 8.54
N ASP A 76 -10.79 -5.23 8.90
CA ASP A 76 -12.02 -4.96 9.66
C ASP A 76 -13.28 -5.29 8.86
N GLN A 77 -13.23 -5.13 7.54
CA GLN A 77 -14.31 -5.50 6.62
C GLN A 77 -14.20 -6.94 6.12
N GLU A 78 -13.24 -7.73 6.64
CA GLU A 78 -13.00 -9.12 6.27
C GLU A 78 -12.85 -9.34 4.76
N ILE A 79 -12.18 -8.41 4.07
CA ILE A 79 -12.00 -8.45 2.62
C ILE A 79 -10.95 -9.51 2.26
N ASP A 80 -11.42 -10.63 1.73
CA ASP A 80 -10.59 -11.65 1.10
C ASP A 80 -10.28 -11.31 -0.37
N GLY A 81 -9.45 -12.12 -1.01
CA GLY A 81 -9.02 -11.92 -2.39
C GLY A 81 -10.16 -11.91 -3.41
N LYS A 82 -11.14 -12.81 -3.24
CA LYS A 82 -12.32 -12.87 -4.12
C LYS A 82 -13.18 -11.63 -4.00
N SER A 83 -13.43 -11.17 -2.77
CA SER A 83 -14.16 -9.94 -2.50
C SER A 83 -13.42 -8.74 -3.08
N LEU A 84 -12.10 -8.66 -2.90
CA LEU A 84 -11.24 -7.61 -3.46
C LEU A 84 -11.36 -7.54 -4.99
N LEU A 85 -11.35 -8.69 -5.68
CA LEU A 85 -11.50 -8.78 -7.12
C LEU A 85 -12.89 -8.35 -7.62
N LEU A 86 -13.91 -8.36 -6.76
CA LEU A 86 -15.27 -7.93 -7.08
C LEU A 86 -15.57 -6.49 -6.67
N MET A 87 -14.69 -5.86 -5.88
CA MET A 87 -14.91 -4.48 -5.41
C MET A 87 -15.03 -3.51 -6.59
N THR A 88 -16.08 -2.70 -6.53
CA THR A 88 -16.26 -1.57 -7.43
C THR A 88 -15.45 -0.38 -6.96
N ARG A 89 -15.32 0.64 -7.82
CA ARG A 89 -14.73 1.92 -7.43
C ARG A 89 -15.40 2.51 -6.18
N ASN A 90 -16.73 2.46 -6.10
CA ASN A 90 -17.45 3.07 -4.98
C ASN A 90 -17.17 2.33 -3.66
N ASP A 91 -17.06 1.01 -3.70
CA ASP A 91 -16.76 0.22 -2.50
C ASP A 91 -15.42 0.64 -1.88
N VAL A 92 -14.40 0.90 -2.71
CA VAL A 92 -13.10 1.39 -2.23
C VAL A 92 -13.15 2.85 -1.78
N LEU A 93 -13.82 3.72 -2.54
CA LEU A 93 -13.81 5.16 -2.26
C LEU A 93 -14.70 5.57 -1.08
N THR A 94 -15.76 4.80 -0.80
CA THR A 94 -16.74 5.15 0.25
C THR A 94 -17.02 4.03 1.23
N GLY A 95 -16.82 2.76 0.87
CA GLY A 95 -17.14 1.62 1.73
C GLY A 95 -16.10 1.31 2.80
N LEU A 96 -14.81 1.57 2.55
CA LEU A 96 -13.72 1.18 3.47
C LEU A 96 -13.39 2.22 4.57
N SER A 97 -14.15 3.30 4.72
CA SER A 97 -13.83 4.40 5.66
C SER A 97 -12.40 4.94 5.54
N ILE A 98 -11.80 4.86 4.35
CA ILE A 98 -10.46 5.38 4.04
C ILE A 98 -10.59 6.81 3.51
N LYS A 99 -9.62 7.68 3.83
CA LYS A 99 -9.54 9.04 3.27
C LYS A 99 -9.48 8.98 1.73
N LEU A 100 -10.18 9.90 1.07
CA LEU A 100 -10.34 9.90 -0.40
C LEU A 100 -9.01 9.81 -1.18
N GLY A 101 -7.98 10.55 -0.76
CA GLY A 101 -6.67 10.57 -1.43
C GLY A 101 -6.03 9.17 -1.50
N PRO A 102 -5.76 8.50 -0.37
CA PRO A 102 -5.31 7.12 -0.35
C PRO A 102 -6.26 6.15 -1.07
N ALA A 103 -7.58 6.28 -0.90
CA ALA A 103 -8.56 5.39 -1.52
C ALA A 103 -8.48 5.41 -3.06
N LEU A 104 -8.30 6.61 -3.66
CA LEU A 104 -8.09 6.75 -5.10
C LEU A 104 -6.82 6.03 -5.57
N LYS A 105 -5.73 6.15 -4.81
CA LYS A 105 -4.47 5.47 -5.15
C LYS A 105 -4.61 3.95 -5.06
N ILE A 106 -5.24 3.46 -4.00
CA ILE A 106 -5.51 2.03 -3.80
C ILE A 106 -6.32 1.46 -4.97
N TYR A 107 -7.40 2.14 -5.37
CA TYR A 107 -8.23 1.66 -6.47
C TYR A 107 -7.48 1.64 -7.81
N GLU A 108 -6.85 2.76 -8.19
CA GLU A 108 -6.24 2.90 -9.52
C GLU A 108 -4.95 2.08 -9.69
N TYR A 109 -4.13 1.97 -8.64
CA TYR A 109 -2.80 1.36 -8.75
C TYR A 109 -2.70 -0.06 -8.19
N HIS A 110 -3.71 -0.53 -7.44
CA HIS A 110 -3.70 -1.87 -6.86
C HIS A 110 -4.93 -2.69 -7.24
N VAL A 111 -6.12 -2.28 -6.83
CA VAL A 111 -7.34 -3.10 -7.03
C VAL A 111 -7.59 -3.34 -8.52
N LYS A 112 -7.62 -2.28 -9.33
CA LYS A 112 -7.89 -2.38 -10.77
C LYS A 112 -6.81 -3.17 -11.54
N PRO A 113 -5.50 -2.99 -11.27
CA PRO A 113 -4.47 -3.86 -11.83
C PRO A 113 -4.62 -5.33 -11.45
N LEU A 114 -4.90 -5.65 -10.18
CA LEU A 114 -5.11 -7.03 -9.71
C LEU A 114 -6.30 -7.68 -10.43
N GLN A 115 -7.41 -6.96 -10.58
CA GLN A 115 -8.57 -7.39 -11.36
C GLN A 115 -8.18 -7.68 -12.82
N THR A 116 -7.50 -6.74 -13.47
CA THR A 116 -7.11 -6.88 -14.88
C THR A 116 -6.17 -8.07 -15.11
N GLN A 117 -5.25 -8.33 -14.17
CA GLN A 117 -4.35 -9.47 -14.23
C GLN A 117 -5.10 -10.80 -14.10
N HIS A 118 -6.00 -10.91 -13.11
CA HIS A 118 -6.80 -12.10 -12.88
C HIS A 118 -7.65 -12.48 -14.11
N LEU A 119 -8.28 -11.49 -14.76
CA LEU A 119 -9.07 -11.74 -15.98
C LEU A 119 -8.22 -12.35 -17.10
N LYS A 120 -6.98 -11.87 -17.29
CA LYS A 120 -6.07 -12.39 -18.34
C LYS A 120 -5.68 -13.84 -18.10
N ASN A 121 -5.44 -14.21 -16.83
CA ASN A 121 -5.05 -15.55 -16.44
C ASN A 121 -6.17 -16.58 -16.68
N ASN A 122 -7.44 -16.18 -16.54
CA ASN A 122 -8.59 -17.07 -16.71
C ASN A 122 -9.10 -17.22 -18.15
N THR A 123 -8.58 -16.42 -19.09
CA THR A 123 -8.99 -16.44 -20.51
C THR A 123 -8.02 -17.19 -21.42
N SER A 124 -6.98 -17.84 -20.88
CA SER A 124 -6.00 -18.63 -21.65
C SER A 124 -6.28 -20.13 -21.58
#